data_AF-A0A956J151-F1
#
_entry.id   AF-A0A956J151-F1
#
_cell.length_a   1.000
_cell.length_b   1.000
_cell.length_c   1.000
_cell.angle_alpha   90.00
_cell.angle_beta   90.00
_cell.angle_gamma   90.00
#
_symmetry.space_group_name_H-M   'P 1'
#
loop_
_entity.id
_entity.type
_entity.pdbx_description
1 polymer ?
#
loop_
_entity_poly.entity_id
_entity_poly.type
_entity_poly.pdbx_seq_one_letter_code
_entity_poly.pdbx_strand_id
1 'polypeptide(L)' 'MCYGSAVRWWLTLCLALVCAFATPNFAEAKTRTHTVGKGQTLGKIAKRYHVSVAAICNANDIKKTDPIKPGQ' A
#
# COMPACT_ATOMS: atom_id res chain seq x y z
N MET A 1 -14.68 49.66 29.11
CA MET A 1 -13.96 49.34 27.86
C MET A 1 -13.82 47.82 27.78
N CYS A 2 -14.84 47.13 27.26
CA CYS A 2 -14.98 45.68 27.38
C CYS A 2 -15.26 45.04 26.01
N TYR A 3 -14.29 45.02 25.10
CA TYR A 3 -14.46 44.35 23.79
C TYR A 3 -13.11 43.98 23.14
N GLY A 4 -12.15 43.45 23.91
CA GLY A 4 -10.80 43.14 23.40
C GLY A 4 -10.34 41.68 23.58
N SER A 5 -10.94 40.92 24.49
CA SER A 5 -10.45 39.61 24.90
C SER A 5 -11.24 38.43 24.32
N ALA A 6 -12.48 38.60 23.88
CA ALA A 6 -13.30 37.49 23.35
C ALA A 6 -12.87 37.01 21.94
N VAL A 7 -12.36 37.91 21.09
CA VAL A 7 -11.99 37.60 19.70
C VAL A 7 -10.64 36.84 19.61
N ARG A 8 -9.74 37.06 20.59
CA ARG A 8 -8.43 36.38 20.67
C ARG A 8 -8.55 34.88 21.00
N TRP A 9 -9.57 34.52 21.79
CA TRP A 9 -9.88 33.14 22.17
C TRP A 9 -10.72 32.41 21.10
N TRP A 10 -11.53 33.14 20.32
CA TRP A 10 -12.24 32.60 19.16
C TRP A 10 -11.33 32.26 17.98
N LEU A 11 -10.31 33.07 17.68
CA LEU A 11 -9.34 32.77 16.62
C LEU A 11 -8.44 31.55 16.91
N THR A 12 -8.12 31.32 18.19
CA THR A 12 -7.30 30.18 18.62
C THR A 12 -8.09 28.86 18.66
N LEU A 13 -9.40 28.90 18.91
CA LEU A 13 -10.29 27.74 18.78
C LEU A 13 -10.50 27.30 17.33
N CYS A 14 -10.58 28.23 16.38
CA CYS A 14 -10.65 27.90 14.94
C CYS A 14 -9.38 27.22 14.42
N LEU A 15 -8.20 27.58 14.93
CA LEU A 15 -6.93 27.03 14.47
C LEU A 15 -6.74 25.55 14.88
N ALA A 16 -7.27 25.14 16.03
CA ALA A 16 -7.19 23.76 16.50
C ALA A 16 -8.16 22.81 15.74
N LEU A 17 -9.25 23.32 15.18
CA LEU A 17 -10.24 22.53 14.44
C LEU A 17 -9.75 22.07 13.06
N VAL A 18 -8.84 22.82 12.44
CA VAL A 18 -8.36 22.52 11.08
C VAL A 18 -7.37 21.35 11.05
N CYS A 19 -6.66 21.07 12.15
CA CYS A 19 -5.65 20.00 12.21
C CYS A 19 -6.20 18.58 12.44
N ALA A 20 -7.47 18.43 12.84
CA ALA A 20 -8.05 17.10 13.13
C ALA A 20 -8.49 16.33 11.86
N PHE A 21 -8.49 16.96 10.68
CA PHE A 21 -9.04 16.39 9.45
C PHE A 21 -7.99 15.86 8.46
N ALA A 22 -6.70 15.99 8.78
CA ALA A 22 -5.62 15.58 7.89
C ALA A 22 -4.92 14.30 8.41
N THR A 23 -5.67 13.21 8.58
CA THR A 23 -5.05 11.88 8.71
C THR A 23 -4.64 11.42 7.31
N PRO A 24 -3.34 11.26 7.01
CA PRO A 24 -2.92 10.65 5.75
C PRO A 24 -3.43 9.21 5.70
N ASN A 25 -4.30 8.90 4.74
CA ASN A 25 -4.73 7.53 4.48
C ASN A 25 -3.62 6.83 3.69
N PHE A 26 -2.68 6.20 4.38
CA PHE A 26 -1.69 5.34 3.74
C PHE A 26 -2.42 4.10 3.22
N ALA A 27 -2.51 3.97 1.90
CA ALA A 27 -3.09 2.78 1.29
C ALA A 27 -2.24 1.56 1.67
N GLU A 28 -2.82 0.66 2.47
CA GLU A 28 -2.17 -0.57 2.89
C GLU A 28 -1.97 -1.49 1.67
N ALA A 29 -0.70 -1.76 1.35
CA ALA A 29 -0.37 -2.68 0.26
C ALA A 29 -0.75 -4.11 0.68
N LYS A 30 -1.86 -4.63 0.15
CA LYS A 30 -2.31 -5.99 0.44
C LYS A 30 -1.40 -7.01 -0.25
N THR A 31 -0.48 -7.59 0.50
CA THR A 31 0.36 -8.71 0.03
C THR A 31 -0.52 -9.94 -0.23
N ARG A 32 -0.38 -10.53 -1.43
CA ARG A 32 -1.03 -11.79 -1.79
C ARG A 32 0.03 -12.88 -1.95
N THR A 33 -0.06 -13.93 -1.15
CA THR A 33 0.79 -15.12 -1.27
C THR A 33 0.08 -16.15 -2.16
N HIS A 34 0.81 -16.71 -3.13
CA HIS A 34 0.31 -17.80 -3.99
C HIS A 34 1.32 -18.92 -4.01
N THR A 35 0.91 -20.11 -3.56
CA THR A 35 1.76 -21.30 -3.60
C THR A 35 1.70 -21.96 -4.98
N VAL A 36 2.86 -22.22 -5.55
CA VAL A 36 3.01 -22.85 -6.87
C VAL A 36 2.55 -24.32 -6.79
N GLY A 37 1.63 -24.72 -7.68
CA GLY A 37 1.21 -26.12 -7.83
C GLY A 37 1.96 -26.87 -8.95
N LYS A 38 1.84 -28.20 -9.00
CA LYS A 38 2.38 -29.03 -10.08
C LYS A 38 1.89 -28.53 -11.46
N GLY A 39 2.82 -28.27 -12.37
CA GLY A 39 2.53 -27.82 -13.74
C GLY A 39 2.20 -26.34 -13.90
N GLN A 40 2.29 -25.53 -12.84
CA GLN A 40 2.22 -24.08 -12.95
C GLN A 40 3.57 -23.51 -13.41
N THR A 41 3.50 -22.44 -14.21
CA THR A 41 4.66 -21.71 -14.73
C THR A 41 4.55 -20.23 -14.38
N LEU A 42 5.67 -19.51 -14.31
CA LEU A 42 5.70 -18.08 -13.97
C LEU A 42 4.80 -17.30 -14.93
N GLY A 43 4.77 -17.67 -16.21
CA GLY A 43 3.91 -17.05 -17.21
C GLY A 43 2.41 -17.23 -16.94
N LYS A 44 1.98 -18.42 -16.50
CA LYS A 44 0.56 -18.66 -16.13
C LYS A 44 0.17 -17.90 -14.87
N ILE A 45 1.06 -17.83 -13.87
CA ILE A 45 0.84 -17.10 -12.62
C ILE A 45 0.79 -15.59 -12.90
N ALA A 46 1.76 -15.07 -13.66
CA ALA A 46 1.81 -13.68 -14.13
C ALA A 46 0.51 -13.28 -14.82
N LYS A 47 0.03 -14.10 -15.77
CA LYS A 47 -1.23 -13.85 -16.48
C LYS A 47 -2.45 -13.87 -15.54
N ARG A 48 -2.47 -14.77 -14.54
CA ARG A 48 -3.57 -14.86 -13.56
C ARG A 48 -3.67 -13.63 -12.66
N TYR A 49 -2.53 -13.11 -12.24
CA TYR A 49 -2.46 -11.95 -11.34
C TYR A 49 -2.31 -10.62 -12.09
N HIS A 50 -2.33 -10.62 -13.42
CA HIS A 50 -2.12 -9.44 -14.26
C HIS A 50 -0.83 -8.67 -13.92
N VAL A 51 0.22 -9.42 -13.57
CA VAL A 51 1.56 -8.88 -13.26
C VAL A 51 2.57 -9.39 -14.29
N SER A 52 3.69 -8.69 -14.43
CA SER A 52 4.77 -9.16 -15.30
C SER A 52 5.57 -10.27 -14.60
N VAL A 53 6.11 -11.21 -15.39
CA VAL A 53 7.04 -12.22 -14.86
C VAL A 53 8.24 -11.54 -14.20
N ALA A 54 8.72 -10.42 -14.75
CA ALA A 54 9.83 -9.66 -14.17
C ALA A 54 9.47 -9.09 -12.78
N ALA A 55 8.23 -8.63 -12.56
CA ALA A 55 7.79 -8.16 -11.25
C ALA A 55 7.74 -9.30 -10.22
N ILE A 56 7.26 -10.48 -10.61
CA ILE A 56 7.30 -11.68 -9.75
C ILE A 56 8.75 -12.05 -9.42
N CYS A 57 9.62 -12.05 -10.43
CA CYS A 57 11.04 -12.33 -10.26
C CYS A 57 11.70 -11.36 -9.28
N ASN A 58 11.47 -10.05 -9.45
CA ASN A 58 12.03 -9.02 -8.59
C ASN A 58 11.47 -9.07 -7.16
N ALA A 59 10.19 -9.42 -6.99
CA ALA A 59 9.57 -9.52 -5.68
C ALA A 59 10.02 -10.74 -4.86
N ASN A 60 10.56 -11.77 -5.52
CA ASN A 60 10.98 -13.02 -4.90
C ASN A 60 12.48 -13.31 -5.09
N ASP A 61 13.24 -12.36 -5.63
CA ASP A 61 14.67 -12.49 -5.98
C ASP A 61 15.01 -13.75 -6.80
N ILE A 62 14.11 -14.17 -7.70
CA ILE A 62 14.28 -15.34 -8.57
C ILE A 62 14.58 -14.93 -10.01
N LYS A 63 15.35 -15.75 -10.75
CA LYS A 63 15.59 -15.49 -12.18
C LYS A 63 14.45 -16.06 -13.02
N LYS A 64 14.20 -15.44 -14.18
CA LYS A 64 13.25 -15.95 -15.19
C LYS A 64 13.54 -17.37 -15.65
N THR A 65 14.81 -17.76 -15.61
CA THR A 65 15.31 -19.08 -16.00
C THR A 65 15.27 -20.10 -14.87
N ASP A 66 15.03 -19.69 -13.63
CA ASP A 66 15.04 -20.61 -12.51
C ASP A 66 13.78 -21.50 -12.56
N PRO A 67 13.95 -22.84 -12.45
CA PRO A 67 12.82 -23.75 -12.41
C PRO A 67 12.08 -23.59 -11.08
N ILE A 68 10.89 -23.02 -11.13
CA ILE A 68 9.95 -22.96 -10.00
C ILE A 68 9.46 -24.37 -9.66
N LYS A 69 9.53 -24.72 -8.38
CA LYS A 69 9.08 -26.02 -7.87
C LYS A 69 7.68 -25.90 -7.24
N PRO A 70 6.85 -26.94 -7.33
CA PRO A 70 5.60 -26.99 -6.58
C PRO A 70 5.86 -26.88 -5.07
N GLY A 71 5.05 -26.10 -4.35
CA GLY A 71 5.18 -25.87 -2.91
C GLY A 71 5.99 -24.64 -2.52
N GLN A 72 6.47 -23.87 -3.51
CA GLN A 72 7.16 -22.60 -3.34
C GLN A 72 6.19 -21.41 -3.42
#